data_AF-Q5EXQ6-F1
#
_entry.id   AF-Q5EXQ6-F1
#
_cell.length_a   1.000
_cell.length_b   1.000
_cell.length_c   1.000
_cell.angle_alpha   90.00
_cell.angle_beta   90.00
_cell.angle_gamma   90.00
#
_symmetry.space_group_name_H-M   'P 1'
#
loop_
_entity.id
_entity.type
_entity.pdbx_description
1 polymer ?
#
loop_
_entity_poly.entity_id
_entity_poly.type
_entity_poly.pdbx_seq_one_letter_code
_entity_poly.pdbx_strand_id
1 'polypeptide(L)'
;ICACCKVDPPSEGIKNEPFGPRTFRGLGNNGTLPWKCNSVDMKYFSSVTTYVDESKYEQLKWKRERYLLREASGGSDDTLQTGDNTNGSGHTVGMGDDTTKLQNIVVMGRSSWESIPKQYKPLPNRINVVLSKTLTQEEVKEKIFLIHNIEDLLLILKKLRYYKCFIIGGAQVYKECLNRNLIKQIYFTRINNAYPCDVLFPEFDESQFRVTSVSEVYNCKGCTLDFLIYS
;
A
#
# COMPACT_ATOMS: atom_id res chain seq x y z
N ILE A 1 3.50 -1.70 3.26
CA ILE A 1 3.56 -2.79 4.27
C ILE A 1 3.40 -4.09 3.53
N CYS A 2 4.31 -5.03 3.70
CA CYS A 2 4.30 -6.31 3.00
C CYS A 2 4.79 -7.44 3.91
N ALA A 3 4.46 -8.67 3.53
CA ALA A 3 5.05 -9.88 4.10
C ALA A 3 5.73 -10.64 2.97
N CYS A 4 6.97 -11.11 3.21
CA CYS A 4 7.72 -11.88 2.22
C CYS A 4 8.27 -13.15 2.85
N CYS A 5 8.15 -14.26 2.11
CA CYS A 5 8.72 -15.55 2.47
C CYS A 5 10.02 -15.83 1.70
N LYS A 6 10.69 -16.94 2.06
CA LYS A 6 11.75 -17.50 1.23
C LYS A 6 11.11 -18.14 -0.01
N VAL A 7 11.82 -18.09 -1.13
CA VAL A 7 11.35 -18.70 -2.39
C VAL A 7 11.94 -20.09 -2.49
N ASP A 8 11.11 -21.11 -2.72
CA ASP A 8 11.59 -22.45 -3.03
C ASP A 8 12.43 -22.41 -4.32
N PRO A 9 13.61 -23.04 -4.36
CA PRO A 9 14.39 -23.08 -5.59
C PRO A 9 13.61 -23.83 -6.67
N PRO A 10 13.60 -23.35 -7.92
CA PRO A 10 13.07 -24.15 -9.02
C PRO A 10 13.88 -25.45 -9.12
N SER A 11 13.21 -26.53 -9.52
CA SER A 11 13.77 -27.89 -9.62
C SER A 11 14.96 -28.03 -10.59
N GLU A 12 15.34 -26.97 -11.33
CA GLU A 12 16.47 -26.99 -12.26
C GLU A 12 17.38 -25.75 -12.13
N GLY A 13 18.67 -26.01 -11.86
CA GLY A 13 19.80 -25.24 -12.40
C GLY A 13 20.20 -23.90 -11.79
N ILE A 14 19.40 -23.27 -10.92
CA ILE A 14 19.76 -21.95 -10.34
C ILE A 14 20.44 -22.13 -8.98
N LYS A 15 21.63 -21.53 -8.82
CA LYS A 15 22.39 -21.51 -7.56
C LYS A 15 21.49 -20.99 -6.43
N ASN A 16 21.27 -21.86 -5.45
CA ASN A 16 20.51 -21.55 -4.25
C ASN A 16 21.36 -20.59 -3.40
N GLU A 17 20.90 -19.35 -3.20
CA GLU A 17 21.44 -18.47 -2.16
C GLU A 17 20.45 -18.49 -0.98
N PRO A 18 20.52 -19.51 -0.09
CA PRO A 18 19.62 -19.60 1.06
C PRO A 18 19.75 -18.38 1.99
N PHE A 19 20.89 -17.68 1.95
CA PHE A 19 21.21 -16.51 2.76
C PHE A 19 21.78 -15.34 1.94
N GLY A 20 21.24 -15.10 0.74
CA GLY A 20 21.56 -13.89 -0.03
C GLY A 20 20.97 -12.62 0.60
N PRO A 21 21.40 -11.42 0.16
CA PRO A 21 20.87 -10.14 0.67
C PRO A 21 19.34 -10.03 0.51
N ARG A 22 18.75 -10.77 -0.43
CA ARG A 22 17.29 -10.85 -0.68
C ARG A 22 16.70 -12.24 -0.43
N THR A 23 17.04 -12.88 0.69
CA THR A 23 16.44 -14.16 1.11
C THR A 23 14.91 -14.11 1.18
N PHE A 24 14.34 -13.00 1.68
CA PHE A 24 12.90 -12.82 1.83
C PHE A 24 12.35 -11.95 0.71
N ARG A 25 11.80 -12.58 -0.33
CA ARG A 25 11.29 -11.86 -1.52
C ARG A 25 10.02 -12.45 -2.10
N GLY A 26 9.57 -13.63 -1.65
CA GLY A 26 8.36 -14.28 -2.17
C GLY A 26 7.09 -13.58 -1.67
N LEU A 27 6.33 -12.99 -2.58
CA LEU A 27 5.15 -12.16 -2.26
C LEU A 27 3.83 -12.84 -2.60
N GLY A 28 3.78 -13.61 -3.69
CA GLY A 28 2.56 -14.22 -4.21
C GLY A 28 2.84 -15.50 -5.00
N ASN A 29 1.80 -16.34 -5.09
CA ASN A 29 1.76 -17.55 -5.91
C ASN A 29 0.35 -17.76 -6.47
N ASN A 30 0.20 -17.83 -7.79
CA ASN A 30 -1.07 -18.08 -8.49
C ASN A 30 -2.20 -17.16 -8.02
N GLY A 31 -1.90 -15.86 -7.87
CA GLY A 31 -2.89 -14.84 -7.46
C GLY A 31 -3.28 -14.86 -5.98
N THR A 32 -2.61 -15.66 -5.14
CA THR A 32 -2.84 -15.75 -3.69
C THR A 32 -1.54 -15.61 -2.90
N LEU A 33 -1.60 -15.60 -1.56
CA LEU A 33 -0.41 -15.62 -0.71
C LEU A 33 0.29 -16.99 -0.81
N PRO A 34 1.64 -17.07 -0.81
CA PRO A 34 2.37 -18.33 -0.93
C PRO A 34 2.12 -19.31 0.23
N TRP A 35 1.77 -18.78 1.40
CA TRP A 35 1.51 -19.55 2.62
C TRP A 35 0.03 -19.57 3.00
N LYS A 36 -0.38 -20.62 3.73
CA LYS A 36 -1.68 -20.68 4.39
C LYS A 36 -1.79 -19.61 5.47
N CYS A 37 -3.01 -19.22 5.85
CA CYS A 37 -3.30 -18.17 6.84
C CYS A 37 -2.31 -18.14 8.03
N ASN A 38 -1.52 -17.07 8.10
CA ASN A 38 -0.63 -16.75 9.21
C ASN A 38 -1.32 -15.73 10.13
N SER A 39 -1.87 -16.20 11.26
CA SER A 39 -2.68 -15.37 12.15
C SER A 39 -1.87 -14.26 12.82
N VAL A 40 -0.57 -14.47 13.02
CA VAL A 40 0.32 -13.49 13.66
C VAL A 40 0.57 -12.32 12.70
N ASP A 41 0.92 -12.60 11.44
CA ASP A 41 1.09 -11.56 10.42
C ASP A 41 -0.24 -10.84 10.12
N MET A 42 -1.35 -11.57 10.00
CA MET A 42 -2.67 -10.95 9.78
C MET A 42 -3.07 -10.01 10.92
N LYS A 43 -2.80 -10.39 12.18
CA LYS A 43 -3.04 -9.53 13.35
C LYS A 43 -2.15 -8.29 13.29
N TYR A 44 -0.85 -8.45 13.00
CA TYR A 44 0.08 -7.35 12.87
C TYR A 44 -0.33 -6.36 11.76
N PHE A 45 -0.61 -6.87 10.55
CA PHE A 45 -1.10 -6.09 9.42
C PHE A 45 -2.37 -5.29 9.79
N SER A 46 -3.34 -5.95 10.41
CA SER A 46 -4.59 -5.31 10.84
C SER A 46 -4.33 -4.21 11.86
N SER A 47 -3.50 -4.47 12.89
CA SER A 47 -3.14 -3.49 13.90
C SER A 47 -2.42 -2.28 13.29
N VAL A 48 -1.39 -2.49 12.47
CA VAL A 48 -0.60 -1.39 11.87
C VAL A 48 -1.46 -0.54 10.93
N THR A 49 -2.26 -1.17 10.08
CA THR A 49 -3.06 -0.44 9.08
C THR A 49 -4.32 0.19 9.66
N THR A 50 -4.79 -0.24 10.84
CA THR A 50 -5.98 0.32 11.48
C THR A 50 -5.65 1.35 12.57
N TYR A 51 -4.46 1.26 13.19
CA TYR A 51 -4.08 2.16 14.28
C TYR A 51 -4.02 3.62 13.83
N VAL A 52 -4.70 4.47 14.60
CA VAL A 52 -4.74 5.92 14.42
C VAL A 52 -4.51 6.59 15.76
N ASP A 53 -3.78 7.70 15.73
CA ASP A 53 -3.55 8.55 16.90
C ASP A 53 -4.09 9.95 16.59
N GLU A 54 -5.31 10.23 17.07
CA GLU A 54 -6.02 11.50 16.85
C GLU A 54 -5.21 12.70 17.38
N SER A 55 -4.47 12.51 18.48
CA SER A 55 -3.66 13.58 19.09
C SER A 55 -2.54 14.09 18.18
N LYS A 56 -2.08 13.25 17.25
CA LYS A 56 -1.01 13.58 16.29
C LYS A 56 -1.53 14.10 14.95
N TYR A 57 -2.84 14.06 14.72
CA TYR A 57 -3.41 14.43 13.43
C TYR A 57 -3.21 15.92 13.12
N GLU A 58 -3.33 16.80 14.10
CA GLU A 58 -3.25 18.25 13.84
C GLU A 58 -1.88 18.64 13.28
N GLN A 59 -0.80 18.01 13.74
CA GLN A 59 0.54 18.23 13.20
C GLN A 59 0.65 17.75 11.73
N LEU A 60 0.03 16.62 11.39
CA LEU A 60 0.02 16.08 10.03
C LEU A 60 -0.82 16.96 9.10
N LYS A 61 -1.98 17.41 9.57
CA LYS A 61 -2.87 18.34 8.87
C LYS A 61 -2.14 19.63 8.54
N TRP A 62 -1.52 20.28 9.52
CA TRP A 62 -0.76 21.50 9.30
C TRP A 62 0.38 21.31 8.30
N LYS A 63 1.11 20.20 8.36
CA LYS A 63 2.16 19.88 7.37
C LYS A 63 1.61 19.79 5.94
N ARG A 64 0.44 19.17 5.75
CA ARG A 64 -0.21 19.02 4.44
C ARG A 64 -0.73 20.37 3.94
N GLU A 65 -1.44 21.11 4.77
CA GLU A 65 -1.97 22.44 4.43
C GLU A 65 -0.87 23.40 4.01
N ARG A 66 0.26 23.41 4.75
CA ARG A 66 1.42 24.24 4.39
C ARG A 66 2.05 23.85 3.06
N TYR A 67 2.11 22.54 2.75
CA TYR A 67 2.58 22.07 1.46
C TYR A 67 1.67 22.56 0.32
N LEU A 68 0.35 22.42 0.49
CA LEU A 68 -0.65 22.81 -0.51
C LEU A 68 -0.65 24.32 -0.77
N LEU A 69 -0.54 25.13 0.29
CA LEU A 69 -0.41 26.59 0.17
C LEU A 69 0.82 26.98 -0.66
N ARG A 70 1.97 26.34 -0.41
CA ARG A 70 3.21 26.60 -1.15
C ARG A 70 3.12 26.16 -2.62
N GLU A 71 2.48 25.02 -2.87
CA GLU A 71 2.26 24.51 -4.22
C GLU A 71 1.37 25.46 -5.03
N ALA A 72 0.32 26.02 -4.42
CA ALA A 72 -0.55 27.01 -5.04
C ALA A 72 0.15 28.35 -5.32
N SER A 73 1.04 28.79 -4.43
CA SER A 73 1.75 30.07 -4.58
C SER A 73 2.96 30.02 -5.53
N GLY A 74 3.48 28.83 -5.82
CA GLY A 74 4.67 28.62 -6.68
C GLY A 74 4.36 28.37 -8.15
N GLY A 75 3.10 28.53 -8.58
CA GLY A 75 2.63 28.23 -9.94
C GLY A 75 2.59 29.41 -10.91
N SER A 76 3.21 30.56 -10.57
CA SER A 76 3.28 31.72 -11.48
C SER A 76 4.61 31.72 -12.25
N ASP A 77 4.62 31.06 -13.40
CA ASP A 77 5.49 31.42 -14.54
C ASP A 77 4.64 31.40 -15.82
N ASP A 78 4.90 32.36 -16.69
CA ASP A 78 4.06 32.91 -17.76
C ASP A 78 3.43 31.88 -18.74
N THR A 79 2.10 31.93 -18.92
CA THR A 79 1.47 32.05 -20.25
C THR A 79 0.00 32.47 -20.06
N LEU A 80 -0.28 33.73 -20.35
CA LEU A 80 -1.63 34.24 -20.57
C LEU A 80 -2.16 33.64 -21.89
N GLN A 81 -3.06 32.66 -21.83
CA GLN A 81 -4.02 32.42 -22.91
C GLN A 81 -5.42 32.20 -22.33
N THR A 82 -6.25 33.22 -22.54
CA THR A 82 -7.70 33.17 -22.45
C THR A 82 -8.23 32.16 -23.46
N GLY A 83 -8.84 31.09 -22.98
CA GLY A 83 -9.53 30.08 -23.78
C GLY A 83 -10.71 29.53 -23.00
N ASP A 84 -11.90 29.96 -23.41
CA ASP A 84 -13.20 29.52 -22.92
C ASP A 84 -13.52 28.09 -23.40
N ASN A 85 -14.57 27.49 -22.80
CA ASN A 85 -15.30 26.25 -23.16
C ASN A 85 -15.02 24.90 -22.43
N THR A 86 -15.95 24.62 -21.51
CA THR A 86 -16.88 23.47 -21.43
C THR A 86 -16.42 22.02 -21.18
N ASN A 87 -17.06 21.44 -20.16
CA ASN A 87 -17.53 20.05 -20.00
C ASN A 87 -16.50 18.93 -19.78
N GLY A 88 -16.15 18.71 -18.50
CA GLY A 88 -15.61 17.46 -17.97
C GLY A 88 -16.37 17.05 -16.72
N SER A 89 -17.42 16.26 -16.87
CA SER A 89 -18.31 15.78 -15.82
C SER A 89 -17.63 14.75 -14.91
N GLY A 90 -16.80 15.20 -13.97
CA GLY A 90 -16.41 14.41 -12.80
C GLY A 90 -17.57 14.34 -11.82
N HIS A 91 -18.46 13.36 -11.99
CA HIS A 91 -19.57 13.12 -11.08
C HIS A 91 -19.06 12.64 -9.72
N THR A 92 -18.87 13.56 -8.79
CA THR A 92 -18.76 13.27 -7.36
C THR A 92 -20.16 13.07 -6.79
N VAL A 93 -20.63 11.82 -6.72
CA VAL A 93 -21.88 11.52 -6.02
C VAL A 93 -21.58 11.15 -4.57
N GLY A 94 -22.12 11.97 -3.67
CA GLY A 94 -22.69 11.55 -2.38
C GLY A 94 -21.74 10.94 -1.36
N MET A 95 -21.00 11.78 -0.64
CA MET A 95 -20.48 11.39 0.69
C MET A 95 -21.65 11.23 1.66
N GLY A 96 -22.14 9.99 1.79
CA GLY A 96 -22.91 9.56 2.95
C GLY A 96 -22.03 9.55 4.20
N ASP A 97 -22.20 10.60 5.01
CA ASP A 97 -22.27 10.64 6.48
C ASP A 97 -21.50 9.57 7.28
N ASP A 98 -20.17 9.57 7.19
CA ASP A 98 -19.28 9.00 8.24
C ASP A 98 -17.88 9.66 8.20
N THR A 99 -17.82 10.97 7.90
CA THR A 99 -16.57 11.73 7.72
C THR A 99 -15.95 12.23 9.03
N THR A 100 -16.46 11.82 10.18
CA THR A 100 -16.02 12.31 11.48
C THR A 100 -14.82 11.55 12.05
N LYS A 101 -14.72 10.23 11.81
CA LYS A 101 -13.68 9.39 12.41
C LYS A 101 -12.40 9.36 11.57
N LEU A 102 -11.26 9.66 12.19
CA LEU A 102 -9.98 9.59 11.50
C LEU A 102 -9.61 8.13 11.20
N GLN A 103 -9.21 7.89 9.95
CA GLN A 103 -8.84 6.57 9.46
C GLN A 103 -7.52 6.63 8.67
N ASN A 104 -6.91 5.47 8.49
CA ASN A 104 -5.84 5.31 7.51
C ASN A 104 -6.41 4.98 6.12
N ILE A 105 -5.62 5.26 5.10
CA ILE A 105 -5.86 4.83 3.73
C ILE A 105 -5.06 3.56 3.46
N VAL A 106 -5.68 2.58 2.79
CA VAL A 106 -5.02 1.38 2.26
C VAL A 106 -5.17 1.34 0.74
N VAL A 107 -4.05 1.27 0.04
CA VAL A 107 -3.98 1.29 -1.42
C VAL A 107 -3.53 -0.08 -1.92
N MET A 108 -4.30 -0.64 -2.84
CA MET A 108 -4.00 -1.94 -3.44
C MET A 108 -4.26 -1.98 -4.94
N GLY A 109 -3.57 -2.86 -5.67
CA GLY A 109 -3.86 -3.12 -7.09
C GLY A 109 -5.05 -4.05 -7.28
N ARG A 110 -5.60 -4.10 -8.50
CA ARG A 110 -6.76 -4.95 -8.86
C ARG A 110 -6.62 -6.41 -8.41
N SER A 111 -5.52 -7.08 -8.74
CA SER A 111 -5.32 -8.50 -8.37
C SER A 111 -5.29 -8.72 -6.86
N SER A 112 -4.69 -7.78 -6.11
CA SER A 112 -4.70 -7.83 -4.65
C SER A 112 -6.11 -7.63 -4.11
N TRP A 113 -6.86 -6.67 -4.65
CA TRP A 113 -8.27 -6.49 -4.31
C TRP A 113 -9.07 -7.77 -4.57
N GLU A 114 -8.95 -8.37 -5.75
CA GLU A 114 -9.64 -9.60 -6.15
C GLU A 114 -9.31 -10.79 -5.23
N SER A 115 -8.05 -10.93 -4.80
CA SER A 115 -7.57 -12.03 -3.94
C SER A 115 -8.14 -12.04 -2.52
N ILE A 116 -8.65 -10.90 -2.03
CA ILE A 116 -9.23 -10.81 -0.68
C ILE A 116 -10.58 -11.57 -0.67
N PRO A 117 -10.87 -12.41 0.34
CA PRO A 117 -12.19 -13.02 0.47
C PRO A 117 -13.31 -11.98 0.64
N LYS A 118 -14.47 -12.20 0.02
CA LYS A 118 -15.59 -11.22 -0.02
C LYS A 118 -16.02 -10.72 1.37
N GLN A 119 -16.03 -11.58 2.38
CA GLN A 119 -16.40 -11.22 3.76
C GLN A 119 -15.44 -10.21 4.43
N TYR A 120 -14.26 -9.99 3.85
CA TYR A 120 -13.27 -9.02 4.34
C TYR A 120 -13.17 -7.78 3.44
N LYS A 121 -14.00 -7.66 2.40
CA LYS A 121 -14.08 -6.48 1.54
C LYS A 121 -15.29 -5.60 1.91
N PRO A 122 -15.12 -4.27 1.96
CA PRO A 122 -13.84 -3.56 2.04
C PRO A 122 -13.16 -3.81 3.39
N LEU A 123 -11.86 -3.53 3.49
CA LEU A 123 -11.13 -3.71 4.75
C LEU A 123 -11.70 -2.75 5.82
N PRO A 124 -12.24 -3.24 6.95
CA PRO A 124 -12.96 -2.40 7.91
C PRO A 124 -12.04 -1.38 8.59
N ASN A 125 -12.63 -0.26 9.01
CA ASN A 125 -11.96 0.87 9.69
C ASN A 125 -10.82 1.52 8.89
N ARG A 126 -10.83 1.37 7.57
CA ARG A 126 -9.82 1.90 6.65
C ARG A 126 -10.52 2.45 5.40
N ILE A 127 -9.97 3.52 4.86
CA ILE A 127 -10.37 4.04 3.55
C ILE A 127 -9.69 3.18 2.49
N ASN A 128 -10.47 2.44 1.72
CA ASN A 128 -9.96 1.50 0.72
C ASN A 128 -9.81 2.19 -0.63
N VAL A 129 -8.63 2.07 -1.24
CA VAL A 129 -8.31 2.60 -2.58
C VAL A 129 -7.81 1.46 -3.45
N VAL A 130 -8.41 1.27 -4.63
CA VAL A 130 -8.05 0.23 -5.59
C VAL A 130 -7.54 0.86 -6.87
N LEU A 131 -6.31 0.49 -7.27
CA LEU A 131 -5.71 0.87 -8.53
C LEU A 131 -6.07 -0.14 -9.62
N SER A 132 -6.86 0.29 -10.59
CA SER A 132 -7.30 -0.52 -11.73
C SER A 132 -7.63 0.35 -12.94
N LYS A 133 -7.24 -0.13 -14.12
CA LYS A 133 -7.62 0.48 -15.40
C LYS A 133 -8.84 -0.18 -16.04
N THR A 134 -9.31 -1.29 -15.47
CA THR A 134 -10.35 -2.14 -16.09
C THR A 134 -11.60 -2.27 -15.25
N LEU A 135 -11.52 -2.11 -13.93
CA LEU A 135 -12.71 -2.16 -13.09
C LEU A 135 -13.53 -0.90 -13.33
N THR A 136 -14.85 -1.01 -13.22
CA THR A 136 -15.75 0.13 -13.22
C THR A 136 -16.51 0.26 -11.91
N GLN A 137 -17.09 1.43 -11.65
CA GLN A 137 -17.83 1.68 -10.42
C GLN A 137 -19.12 0.86 -10.34
N GLU A 138 -19.69 0.48 -11.48
CA GLU A 138 -20.89 -0.36 -11.58
C GLU A 138 -20.60 -1.81 -11.16
N GLU A 139 -19.36 -2.28 -11.37
CA GLU A 139 -18.92 -3.63 -10.99
C GLU A 139 -18.60 -3.75 -9.50
N VAL A 140 -18.24 -2.64 -8.85
CA VAL A 140 -17.80 -2.61 -7.45
C VAL A 140 -18.90 -2.06 -6.55
N LYS A 141 -19.50 -2.94 -5.74
CA LYS A 141 -20.58 -2.57 -4.80
C LYS A 141 -20.06 -2.03 -3.47
N GLU A 142 -18.80 -2.31 -3.15
CA GLU A 142 -18.13 -1.91 -1.93
C GLU A 142 -17.79 -0.40 -1.94
N LYS A 143 -17.85 0.25 -0.77
CA LYS A 143 -17.44 1.65 -0.58
C LYS A 143 -15.91 1.77 -0.67
N ILE A 144 -15.40 1.97 -1.89
CA ILE A 144 -13.98 2.15 -2.19
C ILE A 144 -13.75 3.38 -3.08
N PHE A 145 -12.52 3.87 -3.12
CA PHE A 145 -12.05 4.74 -4.20
C PHE A 145 -11.40 3.91 -5.30
N LEU A 146 -11.85 4.10 -6.53
CA LEU A 146 -11.22 3.53 -7.70
C LEU A 146 -10.32 4.58 -8.36
N ILE A 147 -9.07 4.23 -8.63
CA ILE A 147 -8.07 5.09 -9.29
C ILE A 147 -7.42 4.37 -10.46
N HIS A 148 -6.95 5.12 -11.46
CA HIS A 148 -6.36 4.54 -12.67
C HIS A 148 -4.83 4.58 -12.68
N ASN A 149 -4.24 5.48 -11.90
CA ASN A 149 -2.80 5.69 -11.80
C ASN A 149 -2.42 6.26 -10.40
N ILE A 150 -1.12 6.47 -10.17
CA ILE A 150 -0.61 6.99 -8.89
C ILE A 150 -0.87 8.50 -8.75
N GLU A 151 -0.99 9.25 -9.84
CA GLU A 151 -1.32 10.67 -9.83
C GLU A 151 -2.72 10.91 -9.24
N ASP A 152 -3.70 10.08 -9.61
CA ASP A 152 -5.05 10.07 -9.03
C ASP A 152 -5.01 9.85 -7.51
N LEU A 153 -4.15 8.92 -7.05
CA LEU A 153 -3.92 8.72 -5.61
C LEU A 153 -3.44 10.01 -4.95
N LEU A 154 -2.44 10.68 -5.53
CA LEU A 154 -1.92 11.94 -4.99
C LEU A 154 -3.02 13.01 -4.92
N LEU A 155 -3.88 13.13 -5.95
CA LEU A 155 -5.01 14.06 -5.96
C LEU A 155 -6.01 13.77 -4.84
N ILE A 156 -6.33 12.49 -4.59
CA ILE A 156 -7.19 12.08 -3.49
C ILE A 156 -6.55 12.43 -2.13
N LEU A 157 -5.26 12.13 -1.96
CA LEU A 157 -4.53 12.40 -0.71
C LEU A 157 -4.43 13.90 -0.39
N LYS A 158 -4.43 14.78 -1.41
CA LYS A 158 -4.47 16.23 -1.20
C LYS A 158 -5.80 16.73 -0.62
N LYS A 159 -6.90 16.00 -0.82
CA LYS A 159 -8.27 16.43 -0.45
C LYS A 159 -8.83 15.72 0.78
N LEU A 160 -8.38 14.49 1.08
CA LEU A 160 -8.95 13.69 2.16
C LEU A 160 -8.34 14.00 3.54
N ARG A 161 -9.17 13.87 4.59
CA ARG A 161 -8.75 13.74 5.99
C ARG A 161 -8.37 12.29 6.29
N TYR A 162 -7.10 12.03 6.58
CA TYR A 162 -6.59 10.68 6.90
C TYR A 162 -5.34 10.73 7.78
N TYR A 163 -5.05 9.67 8.53
CA TYR A 163 -3.84 9.61 9.37
C TYR A 163 -2.61 9.23 8.53
N LYS A 164 -2.47 7.96 8.12
CA LYS A 164 -1.41 7.47 7.23
C LYS A 164 -1.98 6.82 5.97
N CYS A 165 -1.18 6.76 4.91
CA CYS A 165 -1.49 6.04 3.68
C CYS A 165 -0.55 4.83 3.56
N PHE A 166 -1.12 3.63 3.49
CA PHE A 166 -0.39 2.38 3.38
C PHE A 166 -0.57 1.78 2.00
N ILE A 167 0.52 1.58 1.28
CA ILE A 167 0.52 0.69 0.11
C ILE A 167 0.57 -0.75 0.63
N ILE A 168 -0.42 -1.55 0.27
CA ILE A 168 -0.57 -2.95 0.73
C ILE A 168 -0.38 -3.98 -0.38
N GLY A 169 -0.02 -3.53 -1.59
CA GLY A 169 0.41 -4.37 -2.71
C GLY A 169 -0.41 -4.18 -3.98
N GLY A 170 -0.22 -4.97 -5.03
CA GLY A 170 0.78 -6.03 -5.18
C GLY A 170 2.14 -5.52 -5.68
N ALA A 171 2.94 -6.43 -6.24
CA ALA A 171 4.29 -6.15 -6.71
C ALA A 171 4.39 -4.94 -7.66
N GLN A 172 3.44 -4.78 -8.60
CA GLN A 172 3.42 -3.65 -9.53
C GLN A 172 3.22 -2.31 -8.81
N VAL A 173 2.30 -2.25 -7.84
CA VAL A 173 2.02 -1.03 -7.06
C VAL A 173 3.23 -0.69 -6.18
N TYR A 174 3.86 -1.69 -5.55
CA TYR A 174 5.10 -1.46 -4.81
C TYR A 174 6.20 -0.91 -5.72
N LYS A 175 6.40 -1.54 -6.88
CA LYS A 175 7.45 -1.15 -7.83
C LYS A 175 7.26 0.29 -8.29
N GLU A 176 6.04 0.66 -8.65
CA GLU A 176 5.75 2.02 -9.11
C GLU A 176 5.97 3.06 -8.00
N CYS A 177 5.49 2.80 -6.79
CA CYS A 177 5.69 3.73 -5.67
C CYS A 177 7.16 3.83 -5.23
N LEU A 178 7.92 2.74 -5.27
CA LEU A 178 9.36 2.74 -4.97
C LEU A 178 10.14 3.51 -6.04
N ASN A 179 9.88 3.25 -7.33
CA ASN A 179 10.56 3.93 -8.44
C ASN A 179 10.30 5.45 -8.45
N ARG A 180 9.12 5.88 -8.01
CA ARG A 180 8.75 7.30 -7.89
C ARG A 180 9.22 7.94 -6.58
N ASN A 181 9.96 7.20 -5.73
CA ASN A 181 10.42 7.65 -4.41
C ASN A 181 9.28 8.17 -3.51
N LEU A 182 8.13 7.47 -3.51
CA LEU A 182 6.93 7.83 -2.74
C LEU A 182 6.80 7.05 -1.42
N ILE A 183 7.77 6.19 -1.09
CA ILE A 183 7.73 5.34 0.09
C ILE A 183 8.58 5.93 1.20
N LYS A 184 7.92 6.38 2.28
CA LYS A 184 8.64 6.92 3.46
C LYS A 184 9.15 5.83 4.41
N GLN A 185 8.42 4.73 4.56
CA GLN A 185 8.78 3.61 5.42
C GLN A 185 8.27 2.30 4.82
N ILE A 186 9.02 1.21 5.04
CA ILE A 186 8.61 -0.15 4.67
C ILE A 186 8.43 -0.96 5.95
N TYR A 187 7.18 -1.29 6.26
CA TYR A 187 6.85 -2.32 7.25
C TYR A 187 6.95 -3.67 6.56
N PHE A 188 7.91 -4.49 6.96
CA PHE A 188 8.31 -5.71 6.26
C PHE A 188 8.27 -6.91 7.21
N THR A 189 7.30 -7.81 7.02
CA THR A 189 7.26 -9.10 7.73
C THR A 189 8.15 -10.11 7.01
N ARG A 190 9.07 -10.77 7.72
CA ARG A 190 9.85 -11.90 7.19
C ARG A 190 9.22 -13.22 7.61
N ILE A 191 8.69 -13.98 6.66
CA ILE A 191 8.12 -15.31 6.90
C ILE A 191 9.22 -16.36 6.69
N ASN A 192 9.67 -17.03 7.75
CA ASN A 192 10.87 -17.86 7.76
C ASN A 192 10.65 -19.31 7.28
N ASN A 193 9.77 -19.48 6.30
CA ASN A 193 9.58 -20.73 5.56
C ASN A 193 9.75 -20.45 4.06
N ALA A 194 10.10 -21.49 3.30
CA ALA A 194 10.17 -21.43 1.85
C ALA A 194 8.87 -21.93 1.22
N TYR A 195 8.44 -21.26 0.15
CA TYR A 195 7.23 -21.57 -0.60
C TYR A 195 7.45 -21.33 -2.10
N PRO A 196 6.70 -21.99 -3.00
CA PRO A 196 6.65 -21.63 -4.41
C PRO A 196 6.09 -20.22 -4.58
N CYS A 197 6.75 -19.39 -5.38
CA CYS A 197 6.33 -18.01 -5.64
C CYS A 197 6.50 -17.67 -7.13
N ASP A 198 5.49 -17.05 -7.74
CA ASP A 198 5.52 -16.48 -9.09
C ASP A 198 5.60 -14.94 -9.08
N VAL A 199 5.25 -14.32 -7.94
CA VAL A 199 5.32 -12.89 -7.72
C VAL A 199 6.32 -12.61 -6.61
N LEU A 200 7.33 -11.79 -6.93
CA LEU A 200 8.36 -11.36 -6.01
C LEU A 200 8.17 -9.89 -5.59
N PHE A 201 8.64 -9.54 -4.40
CA PHE A 201 8.77 -8.15 -3.99
C PHE A 201 9.79 -7.46 -4.91
N PRO A 202 9.48 -6.24 -5.42
CA PRO A 202 10.37 -5.56 -6.35
C PRO A 202 11.69 -5.21 -5.68
N GLU A 203 12.76 -5.24 -6.48
CA GLU A 203 14.04 -4.70 -6.05
C GLU A 203 13.94 -3.18 -5.87
N PHE A 204 14.63 -2.68 -4.86
CA PHE A 204 14.78 -1.25 -4.60
C PHE A 204 16.21 -0.97 -4.13
N ASP A 205 16.59 0.31 -4.21
CA ASP A 205 17.87 0.80 -3.73
C ASP A 205 17.87 0.80 -2.19
N GLU A 206 18.49 -0.22 -1.61
CA GLU A 206 18.59 -0.40 -0.17
C GLU A 206 19.39 0.73 0.50
N SER A 207 20.22 1.49 -0.24
CA SER A 207 20.95 2.63 0.33
C SER A 207 20.03 3.80 0.72
N GLN A 208 18.82 3.86 0.15
CA GLN A 208 17.81 4.87 0.47
C GLN A 208 17.08 4.57 1.78
N PHE A 209 17.26 3.37 2.34
CA PHE A 209 16.52 2.90 3.50
C PHE A 209 17.45 2.38 4.58
N ARG A 210 17.10 2.62 5.84
CA ARG A 210 17.79 2.00 6.99
C ARG A 210 16.80 1.24 7.84
N VAL A 211 17.23 0.09 8.36
CA VAL A 211 16.46 -0.64 9.37
C VAL A 211 16.44 0.20 10.65
N THR A 212 15.24 0.64 11.05
CA THR A 212 15.02 1.44 12.26
C THR A 212 14.31 0.67 13.37
N SER A 213 13.74 -0.50 13.06
CA SER A 213 13.14 -1.39 14.05
C SER A 213 13.24 -2.85 13.60
N VAL A 214 13.50 -3.72 14.56
CA VAL A 214 13.47 -5.18 14.43
C VAL A 214 12.71 -5.70 15.65
N SER A 215 11.62 -6.44 15.43
CA SER A 215 10.88 -7.06 16.53
C SER A 215 11.59 -8.29 17.09
N GLU A 216 11.08 -8.81 18.20
CA GLU A 216 11.33 -10.20 18.59
C GLU A 216 10.84 -11.18 17.52
N VAL A 217 11.29 -12.43 17.61
CA VAL A 217 10.83 -13.52 16.74
C VAL A 217 9.54 -14.11 17.30
N TYR A 218 8.54 -14.24 16.44
CA TYR A 218 7.27 -14.88 16.72
C TYR A 218 7.20 -16.27 16.07
N ASN A 219 6.26 -17.08 16.53
CA ASN A 219 5.94 -18.38 15.94
C ASN A 219 4.45 -18.46 15.60
N CYS A 220 4.14 -18.89 14.38
CA CYS A 220 2.80 -19.22 13.94
C CYS A 220 2.78 -20.65 13.39
N LYS A 221 2.30 -21.60 14.19
CA LYS A 221 2.15 -23.02 13.79
C LYS A 221 3.46 -23.63 13.26
N GLY A 222 4.59 -23.37 13.93
CA GLY A 222 5.90 -23.88 13.54
C GLY A 222 6.65 -23.00 12.52
N CYS A 223 5.98 -22.06 11.85
CA CYS A 223 6.64 -21.07 11.00
C CYS A 223 7.07 -19.86 11.86
N THR A 224 8.37 -19.56 11.89
CA THR A 224 8.88 -18.37 12.58
C THR A 224 8.75 -17.13 11.70
N LEU A 225 8.55 -15.96 12.32
CA LEU A 225 8.47 -14.68 11.63
C LEU A 225 8.88 -13.53 12.52
N ASP A 226 9.31 -12.42 11.93
CA ASP A 226 9.54 -11.15 12.62
C ASP A 226 9.11 -9.96 11.74
N PHE A 227 9.12 -8.78 12.34
CA PHE A 227 8.66 -7.54 11.74
C PHE A 227 9.81 -6.51 11.74
N LEU A 228 10.13 -6.00 10.55
CA LEU A 228 11.12 -4.95 10.36
C LEU A 228 10.45 -3.67 9.91
N ILE A 229 11.06 -2.53 10.28
CA ILE A 229 10.72 -1.23 9.73
C ILE A 229 11.97 -0.64 9.09
N TYR A 230 11.86 -0.32 7.80
CA TYR A 230 12.82 0.49 7.06
C TYR A 230 12.34 1.94 7.01
N SER A 231 13.22 2.93 7.06
CA SER A 231 12.89 4.38 7.04
C SER A 231 13.90 5.23 6.30
#